data_AF-A0A831QH93-F1
#
_entry.id   AF-A0A831QH93-F1
#
_cell.length_a   1.000
_cell.length_b   1.000
_cell.length_c   1.000
_cell.angle_alpha   90.00
_cell.angle_beta   90.00
_cell.angle_gamma   90.00
#
_symmetry.space_group_name_H-M   'P 1'
#
loop_
_entity.id
_entity.type
_entity.pdbx_description
1 polymer ?
#
loop_
_entity_poly.entity_id
_entity_poly.type
_entity_poly.pdbx_seq_one_letter_code
_entity_poly.pdbx_strand_id
1 'polypeptide(L)'
;MQATSQKTFFVYNFKGTHINVETPAEIIAKKIRYRGPTFTIRDIFDFAAAVRHDPHLIDTLRQVISHVDFQKTLDRVTLLKRNFPADPSISQFINIIETEDRLPEIYDSLIKVLKTGMR
;
A
#
# COMPACT_ATOMS: atom_id res chain seq x y z
N MET A 1 -4.32 -26.11 11.98
CA MET A 1 -4.56 -24.65 12.03
C MET A 1 -5.58 -24.32 10.96
N GLN A 2 -6.76 -23.83 11.34
CA GLN A 2 -7.78 -23.42 10.38
C GLN A 2 -7.34 -22.08 9.77
N ALA A 3 -7.27 -22.00 8.45
CA ALA A 3 -7.09 -20.74 7.74
C ALA A 3 -8.35 -19.90 7.97
N THR A 4 -8.29 -18.95 8.90
CA THR A 4 -9.33 -17.92 9.04
C THR A 4 -9.33 -17.10 7.76
N SER A 5 -10.30 -17.35 6.88
CA SER A 5 -10.57 -16.49 5.73
C SER A 5 -10.88 -15.09 6.25
N GLN A 6 -9.90 -14.20 6.17
CA GLN A 6 -10.08 -12.80 6.51
C GLN A 6 -11.05 -12.20 5.47
N LYS A 7 -12.04 -11.41 5.92
CA LYS A 7 -13.01 -10.79 5.02
C LYS A 7 -12.30 -9.88 4.03
N THR A 8 -12.50 -10.13 2.74
CA THR A 8 -11.93 -9.33 1.63
C THR A 8 -12.79 -8.10 1.29
N PHE A 9 -14.02 -8.05 1.79
CA PHE A 9 -14.93 -6.91 1.63
C PHE A 9 -15.86 -6.73 2.84
N PHE A 10 -16.46 -5.54 2.94
CA PHE A 10 -17.58 -5.23 3.82
C PHE A 10 -18.75 -4.66 3.00
N VAL A 11 -19.98 -4.78 3.53
CA VAL A 11 -21.16 -4.23 2.86
C VAL A 11 -21.37 -2.80 3.33
N TYR A 12 -21.30 -1.85 2.42
CA TYR A 12 -21.62 -0.45 2.65
C TYR A 12 -23.03 -0.14 2.11
N ASN A 13 -23.89 0.48 2.92
CA ASN A 13 -25.18 0.96 2.46
C ASN A 13 -25.03 2.40 1.95
N PHE A 14 -25.21 2.57 0.64
CA PHE A 14 -25.25 3.88 0.01
C PHE A 14 -26.64 4.15 -0.57
N LYS A 15 -27.40 5.05 0.06
CA LYS A 15 -28.74 5.46 -0.38
C LYS A 15 -29.69 4.28 -0.61
N GLY A 16 -29.66 3.28 0.26
CA GLY A 16 -30.49 2.08 0.16
C GLY A 16 -29.94 0.99 -0.77
N THR A 17 -28.80 1.23 -1.43
CA THR A 17 -28.09 0.22 -2.22
C THR A 17 -26.97 -0.40 -1.39
N HIS A 18 -26.93 -1.73 -1.33
CA HIS A 18 -25.84 -2.48 -0.70
C HIS A 18 -24.68 -2.66 -1.67
N ILE A 19 -23.51 -2.15 -1.31
CA ILE A 19 -22.29 -2.19 -2.12
C ILE A 19 -21.24 -3.02 -1.38
N ASN A 20 -20.66 -4.01 -2.04
CA ASN A 20 -19.50 -4.72 -1.53
C ASN A 20 -18.25 -3.86 -1.73
N VAL A 21 -17.70 -3.32 -0.65
CA VAL A 21 -16.50 -2.49 -0.64
C VAL A 21 -15.33 -3.33 -0.15
N GLU A 22 -14.29 -3.43 -0.97
CA GLU A 22 -13.08 -4.17 -0.62
C GLU A 22 -12.40 -3.58 0.62
N THR A 23 -11.81 -4.45 1.45
CA THR A 23 -11.05 -3.98 2.61
C THR A 23 -9.73 -3.34 2.16
N PRO A 24 -9.14 -2.44 2.97
CA PRO A 24 -7.80 -1.91 2.67
C PRO A 24 -6.76 -3.02 2.46
N ALA A 25 -6.84 -4.11 3.22
CA ALA A 25 -5.99 -5.28 3.06
C ALA A 25 -6.13 -5.92 1.68
N GLU A 26 -7.36 -6.15 1.21
CA GLU A 26 -7.62 -6.71 -0.12
C GLU A 26 -7.14 -5.76 -1.24
N ILE A 27 -7.42 -4.47 -1.10
CA ILE A 27 -7.00 -3.46 -2.09
C ILE A 27 -5.48 -3.42 -2.20
N ILE A 28 -4.76 -3.33 -1.08
CA ILE A 28 -3.29 -3.30 -1.09
C ILE A 28 -2.71 -4.62 -1.60
N ALA A 29 -3.28 -5.76 -1.21
CA ALA A 29 -2.87 -7.08 -1.69
C ALA A 29 -2.95 -7.16 -3.23
N LYS A 30 -4.08 -6.74 -3.80
CA LYS A 30 -4.26 -6.68 -5.27
C LYS A 30 -3.26 -5.74 -5.92
N LYS A 31 -3.02 -4.57 -5.35
CA LYS A 31 -2.01 -3.64 -5.88
C LYS A 31 -0.64 -4.30 -5.94
N ILE A 32 -0.18 -4.92 -4.85
CA ILE A 32 1.13 -5.59 -4.81
C ILE A 32 1.20 -6.71 -5.85
N ARG A 33 0.18 -7.59 -5.89
CA ARG A 33 0.15 -8.74 -6.79
C ARG A 33 0.15 -8.38 -8.27
N TYR A 34 -0.66 -7.39 -8.66
CA TYR A 34 -0.86 -7.07 -10.07
C TYR A 34 0.04 -5.94 -10.58
N ARG A 35 0.45 -5.02 -9.71
CA ARG A 35 1.22 -3.83 -10.10
C ARG A 35 2.40 -3.49 -9.22
N GLY A 36 2.83 -4.35 -8.30
CA GLY A 36 4.02 -4.14 -7.46
C GLY A 36 5.23 -3.51 -8.17
N PRO A 37 5.70 -4.07 -9.30
CA PRO A 37 6.82 -3.53 -10.09
C PRO A 37 6.58 -2.12 -10.67
N THR A 38 5.32 -1.69 -10.80
CA THR A 38 4.91 -0.44 -11.43
C THR A 38 4.14 0.48 -10.48
N PHE A 39 4.34 0.31 -9.15
CA PHE A 39 3.78 1.21 -8.13
C PHE A 39 4.01 2.68 -8.47
N THR A 40 3.00 3.48 -8.15
CA THR A 40 3.00 4.94 -8.28
C THR A 40 3.07 5.61 -6.91
N ILE A 41 3.33 6.92 -6.87
CA ILE A 41 3.30 7.69 -5.61
C ILE A 41 1.94 7.57 -4.89
N ARG A 42 0.83 7.56 -5.63
CA ARG A 42 -0.51 7.33 -5.06
C ARG A 42 -0.61 5.99 -4.33
N ASP A 43 -0.01 4.94 -4.88
CA ASP A 43 0.02 3.64 -4.23
C ASP A 43 0.80 3.63 -2.93
N ILE A 44 1.89 4.40 -2.88
CA ILE A 44 2.71 4.57 -1.69
C ILE A 44 1.93 5.30 -0.60
N PHE A 45 1.19 6.36 -0.96
CA PHE A 45 0.30 7.06 -0.02
C PHE A 45 -0.82 6.16 0.48
N ASP A 46 -1.54 5.48 -0.41
CA ASP A 46 -2.64 4.59 -0.04
C ASP A 46 -2.15 3.48 0.91
N PHE A 47 -0.98 2.88 0.62
CA PHE A 47 -0.41 1.84 1.46
C PHE A 47 0.03 2.42 2.82
N ALA A 48 0.74 3.56 2.84
CA ALA A 48 1.12 4.20 4.10
C ALA A 48 -0.08 4.60 4.96
N ALA A 49 -1.15 5.09 4.34
CA ALA A 49 -2.41 5.39 5.01
C ALA A 49 -3.07 4.11 5.56
N ALA A 50 -3.09 3.04 4.78
CA ALA A 50 -3.63 1.75 5.21
C ALA A 50 -2.85 1.17 6.40
N VAL A 51 -1.52 1.21 6.40
CA VAL A 51 -0.68 0.76 7.52
C VAL A 51 -0.88 1.62 8.77
N ARG A 52 -1.03 2.94 8.59
CA ARG A 52 -1.29 3.84 9.72
C ARG A 52 -2.65 3.56 10.37
N HIS A 53 -3.65 3.25 9.55
CA HIS A 53 -4.99 2.92 10.02
C HIS A 53 -5.07 1.51 10.65
N ASP A 54 -4.37 0.54 10.06
CA ASP A 54 -4.30 -0.83 10.53
C ASP A 54 -2.82 -1.28 10.66
N PRO A 55 -2.24 -1.18 11.87
CA PRO A 55 -0.87 -1.62 12.12
C PRO A 55 -0.63 -3.12 11.88
N HIS A 56 -1.69 -3.95 11.87
CA HIS A 56 -1.61 -5.39 11.62
C HIS A 56 -1.76 -5.77 10.14
N LEU A 57 -1.94 -4.78 9.26
CA LEU A 57 -2.08 -4.98 7.82
C LEU A 57 -0.99 -5.88 7.22
N ILE A 58 0.26 -5.75 7.68
CA ILE A 58 1.37 -6.58 7.19
C ILE A 58 1.21 -8.05 7.53
N ASP A 59 0.69 -8.39 8.70
CA ASP A 59 0.47 -9.78 9.08
C ASP A 59 -0.58 -10.41 8.15
N THR A 60 -1.61 -9.67 7.79
CA THR A 60 -2.59 -10.07 6.77
C THR A 60 -1.96 -10.24 5.39
N LEU A 61 -1.19 -9.25 4.92
CA LEU A 61 -0.59 -9.29 3.59
C LEU A 61 0.39 -10.46 3.46
N ARG A 62 1.15 -10.79 4.52
CA ARG A 62 2.07 -11.95 4.56
C ARG A 62 1.38 -13.29 4.31
N GLN A 63 0.11 -13.41 4.66
CA GLN A 63 -0.64 -14.65 4.47
C GLN A 63 -1.09 -14.87 3.02
N VAL A 64 -1.18 -13.80 2.21
CA VAL A 64 -1.81 -13.84 0.89
C VAL A 64 -0.90 -13.40 -0.26
N ILE A 65 0.19 -12.70 0.04
CA ILE A 65 1.16 -12.20 -0.94
C ILE A 65 2.41 -13.07 -0.94
N SER A 66 2.90 -13.39 -2.14
CA SER A 66 4.13 -14.16 -2.30
C SER A 66 5.36 -13.31 -1.95
N HIS A 67 6.42 -13.97 -1.47
CA HIS A 67 7.71 -13.29 -1.23
C HIS A 67 8.24 -12.58 -2.49
N VAL A 68 8.01 -13.17 -3.68
CA VAL A 68 8.43 -12.58 -4.96
C VAL A 68 7.71 -11.26 -5.24
N ASP A 69 6.41 -11.19 -4.97
CA ASP A 69 5.63 -9.97 -5.22
C ASP A 69 5.97 -8.88 -4.19
N PHE A 70 6.24 -9.25 -2.94
CA PHE A 70 6.80 -8.34 -1.93
C PHE A 70 8.15 -7.76 -2.37
N GLN A 71 9.08 -8.61 -2.81
CA GLN A 71 10.40 -8.17 -3.25
C GLN A 71 10.31 -7.19 -4.42
N LYS A 72 9.53 -7.53 -5.46
CA LYS A 72 9.32 -6.64 -6.62
C LYS A 72 8.76 -5.27 -6.22
N THR A 73 7.85 -5.26 -5.24
CA THR A 73 7.28 -4.01 -4.71
C THR A 73 8.32 -3.22 -3.93
N LEU A 74 9.12 -3.88 -3.09
CA LEU A 74 10.20 -3.25 -2.33
C LEU A 74 11.25 -2.62 -3.27
N ASP A 75 11.64 -3.33 -4.33
CA ASP A 75 12.60 -2.83 -5.32
C ASP A 75 12.06 -1.57 -6.00
N ARG A 76 10.78 -1.59 -6.40
CA ARG A 76 10.11 -0.43 -7.01
C ARG A 76 10.02 0.76 -6.07
N VAL A 77 9.59 0.56 -4.82
CA VAL A 77 9.48 1.64 -3.82
C VAL A 77 10.85 2.24 -3.52
N THR A 78 11.90 1.40 -3.43
CA THR A 78 13.28 1.85 -3.22
C THR A 78 13.79 2.68 -4.40
N LEU A 79 13.50 2.25 -5.64
CA LEU A 79 13.82 2.98 -6.85
C LEU A 79 13.13 4.35 -6.88
N LEU A 80 11.84 4.39 -6.54
CA LEU A 80 11.07 5.64 -6.49
C LEU A 80 11.61 6.61 -5.44
N LYS A 81 12.00 6.13 -4.25
CA LYS A 81 12.64 6.96 -3.23
C LYS A 81 13.92 7.61 -3.75
N ARG A 82 14.76 6.85 -4.46
CA ARG A 82 16.03 7.35 -5.01
C ARG A 82 15.81 8.42 -6.09
N ASN A 83 14.78 8.26 -6.91
CA ASN A 83 14.50 9.15 -8.04
C ASN A 83 13.54 10.30 -7.68
N PHE A 84 13.18 10.42 -6.40
CA PHE A 84 12.20 11.38 -5.87
C PHE A 84 12.38 12.84 -6.34
N PRO A 85 13.59 13.42 -6.45
CA PRO A 85 13.75 14.82 -6.87
C PRO A 85 13.40 15.09 -8.35
N ALA A 86 13.19 14.05 -9.16
CA ALA A 86 13.13 14.16 -10.62
C ALA A 86 11.77 13.77 -11.24
N ASP A 87 10.75 13.43 -10.45
CA ASP A 87 9.45 12.96 -10.96
C ASP A 87 8.41 14.11 -11.01
N PRO A 88 7.96 14.56 -12.19
CA PRO A 88 7.00 15.66 -12.33
C PRO A 88 5.61 15.37 -11.71
N SER A 89 5.25 14.09 -11.56
CA SER A 89 3.98 13.71 -10.92
C SER A 89 4.01 13.96 -9.41
N ILE A 90 5.21 14.01 -8.81
CA ILE A 90 5.42 14.34 -7.40
C ILE A 90 5.10 15.81 -7.15
N SER A 91 5.60 16.73 -7.98
CA SER A 91 5.32 18.17 -7.81
C SER A 91 3.81 18.47 -7.89
N GLN A 92 3.09 17.81 -8.79
CA GLN A 92 1.63 17.95 -8.90
C GLN A 92 0.90 17.39 -7.68
N PHE A 93 1.37 16.27 -7.13
CA PHE A 93 0.73 15.62 -5.98
C PHE A 93 1.06 16.32 -4.66
N ILE A 94 2.28 16.84 -4.50
CA ILE A 94 2.72 17.65 -3.35
C ILE A 94 1.89 18.93 -3.23
N ASN A 95 1.65 19.62 -4.35
CA ASN A 95 0.82 20.82 -4.39
C ASN A 95 -0.63 20.56 -3.96
N ILE A 96 -1.12 19.32 -4.07
CA ILE A 96 -2.47 18.93 -3.62
C ILE A 96 -2.50 18.60 -2.12
N ILE A 97 -1.36 18.23 -1.52
CA ILE A 97 -1.30 17.67 -0.17
C ILE A 97 -0.77 18.67 0.88
N GLU A 98 -0.23 19.85 0.50
CA GLU A 98 0.27 20.89 1.43
C GLU A 98 1.17 20.38 2.57
N THR A 99 1.89 19.27 2.37
CA THR A 99 2.83 18.74 3.37
C THR A 99 4.09 18.22 2.67
N GLU A 100 4.98 19.14 2.33
CA GLU A 100 6.29 18.83 1.75
C GLU A 100 7.19 18.07 2.75
N ASP A 101 6.90 18.17 4.06
CA ASP A 101 7.78 17.66 5.13
C ASP A 101 7.63 16.18 5.54
N ARG A 102 6.89 15.32 4.82
CA ARG A 102 6.69 13.90 5.27
C ARG A 102 6.88 12.81 4.23
N LEU A 103 7.19 13.16 2.99
CA LEU A 103 7.32 12.17 1.91
C LEU A 103 8.49 11.20 2.12
N PRO A 104 9.72 11.65 2.40
CA PRO A 104 10.84 10.74 2.72
C PRO A 104 10.50 9.77 3.86
N GLU A 105 9.82 10.25 4.91
CA GLU A 105 9.38 9.44 6.05
C GLU A 105 8.34 8.39 5.65
N ILE A 106 7.42 8.71 4.75
CA ILE A 106 6.44 7.78 4.20
C ILE A 106 7.14 6.64 3.44
N TYR A 107 8.12 6.98 2.58
CA TYR A 107 8.92 5.97 1.89
C TYR A 107 9.68 5.08 2.89
N ASP A 108 10.32 5.67 3.90
CA ASP A 108 11.08 4.92 4.90
C ASP A 108 10.21 4.00 5.75
N SER A 109 9.06 4.49 6.21
CA SER A 109 8.06 3.69 6.90
C SER A 109 7.62 2.52 6.04
N LEU A 110 7.29 2.77 4.76
CA LEU A 110 6.82 1.74 3.87
C LEU A 110 7.89 0.69 3.54
N ILE A 111 9.14 1.12 3.34
CA ILE A 111 10.28 0.20 3.13
C ILE A 111 10.48 -0.70 4.36
N LYS A 112 10.40 -0.14 5.57
CA LYS A 112 10.51 -0.92 6.82
C LYS A 112 9.39 -1.97 6.93
N VAL A 113 8.19 -1.55 6.61
CA VAL A 113 6.96 -2.36 6.59
C VAL A 113 7.08 -3.51 5.59
N LEU A 114 7.49 -3.22 4.35
CA LEU A 114 7.72 -4.23 3.30
C LEU A 114 8.83 -5.22 3.69
N LYS A 115 9.93 -4.75 4.27
CA LYS A 115 11.01 -5.62 4.78
C LYS A 115 10.53 -6.52 5.92
N THR A 116 9.60 -6.05 6.75
CA THR A 116 8.97 -6.87 7.79
C THR A 116 8.08 -7.94 7.16
N GLY A 117 7.40 -7.62 6.07
CA GLY A 117 6.62 -8.55 5.26
C GLY A 117 7.43 -9.70 4.62
N MET A 118 8.75 -9.50 4.43
CA MET A 118 9.64 -10.52 3.86
C MET A 118 10.24 -11.48 4.89
N ARG A 119 10.21 -11.13 6.18
CA ARG A 119 10.61 -12.06 7.25
C ARG A 119 9.53 -13.11 7.45
#